data_AF-M7ABZ8-F1
#
_entry.id   AF-M7ABZ8-F1
#
_cell.length_a   1.000
_cell.length_b   1.000
_cell.length_c   1.000
_cell.angle_alpha   90.00
_cell.angle_beta   90.00
_cell.angle_gamma   90.00
#
_symmetry.space_group_name_H-M   'P 1'
#
loop_
_entity.id
_entity.type
_entity.pdbx_description
1 polymer ?
#
loop_
_entity_poly.entity_id
_entity_poly.type
_entity_poly.pdbx_seq_one_letter_code
_entity_poly.pdbx_strand_id
1 'polypeptide(L)'
;MRVKRRRLFFTDLTREIPFSVEINFVQARSYSGTVSTGKIELLKDIDIDLSDRHVIIVEDILDTGFTLQYLVRHIFTRNPASLEIVTLLLKERKDTLEFPVKYIGWRIPDEFLVGYGLDFDGRYRNLPDIHVLEPGEPQFPV
;
A
#
# COMPACT_ATOMS: atom_id res chain seq x y z
N MET A 1 -22.89 1.87 -3.40
CA MET A 1 -22.02 2.57 -2.44
C MET A 1 -20.57 2.36 -2.87
N ARG A 2 -19.73 3.40 -2.96
CA ARG A 2 -18.31 3.27 -3.39
C ARG A 2 -17.40 3.47 -2.19
N VAL A 3 -16.67 2.43 -1.78
CA VAL A 3 -15.60 2.54 -0.76
C VAL A 3 -14.28 2.73 -1.50
N LYS A 4 -13.68 3.92 -1.40
CA LYS A 4 -12.39 4.22 -2.07
C LYS A 4 -11.17 3.71 -1.30
N ARG A 5 -11.29 3.34 -0.02
CA ARG A 5 -10.12 3.21 0.86
C ARG A 5 -9.75 1.76 1.16
N ARG A 6 -8.51 1.41 0.82
CA ARG A 6 -7.78 0.15 1.09
C ARG A 6 -7.25 0.18 2.53
N ARG A 7 -8.00 -0.35 3.49
CA ARG A 7 -7.60 -0.22 4.91
C ARG A 7 -7.90 -1.45 5.77
N LEU A 8 -8.28 -2.59 5.18
CA LEU A 8 -8.58 -3.78 5.98
C LEU A 8 -7.31 -4.29 6.66
N PHE A 9 -6.24 -4.54 5.91
CA PHE A 9 -4.94 -4.91 6.48
C PHE A 9 -4.45 -3.93 7.56
N PHE A 10 -4.46 -2.63 7.29
CA PHE A 10 -4.08 -1.62 8.26
C PHE A 10 -4.92 -1.68 9.56
N THR A 11 -6.23 -1.86 9.44
CA THR A 11 -7.15 -1.93 10.58
C THR A 11 -6.89 -3.19 11.42
N ASP A 12 -6.57 -4.30 10.77
CA ASP A 12 -6.30 -5.57 11.44
C ASP A 12 -4.93 -5.50 12.12
N LEU A 13 -3.90 -5.03 11.41
CA LEU A 13 -2.56 -4.82 11.95
C LEU A 13 -2.57 -3.91 13.18
N THR A 14 -3.26 -2.76 13.10
CA THR A 14 -3.27 -1.79 14.21
C THR A 14 -3.96 -2.31 15.47
N ARG A 15 -4.96 -3.19 15.34
CA ARG A 15 -5.62 -3.84 16.48
C ARG A 15 -4.71 -4.83 17.22
N GLU A 16 -3.73 -5.40 16.53
CA GLU A 16 -2.77 -6.36 17.08
C GLU A 16 -1.53 -5.69 17.69
N ILE A 17 -1.36 -4.36 17.56
CA ILE A 17 -0.23 -3.64 18.15
C ILE A 17 -0.51 -3.40 19.65
N PRO A 18 0.32 -3.94 20.57
CA PRO A 18 0.03 -3.91 22.01
C PRO A 18 0.42 -2.60 22.71
N PHE A 19 0.79 -1.57 21.95
CA PHE A 19 1.24 -0.27 22.45
C PHE A 19 0.60 0.88 21.67
N SER A 20 0.67 2.08 22.25
CA SER A 20 0.08 3.28 21.64
C SER A 20 0.80 3.64 20.34
N VAL A 21 0.02 3.94 19.29
CA VAL A 21 0.51 4.39 17.99
C VAL A 21 -0.24 5.64 17.54
N GLU A 22 0.46 6.53 16.84
CA GLU A 22 -0.15 7.66 16.14
C GLU A 22 -0.39 7.27 14.68
N ILE A 23 -1.61 7.53 14.19
CA ILE A 23 -2.04 7.10 12.86
C ILE A 23 -2.15 8.31 11.94
N ASN A 24 -1.44 8.28 10.82
CA ASN A 24 -1.57 9.24 9.74
C ASN A 24 -1.90 8.53 8.41
N PHE A 25 -2.53 9.25 7.49
CA PHE A 25 -2.87 8.71 6.17
C PHE A 25 -2.36 9.65 5.09
N VAL A 26 -1.49 9.11 4.23
CA VAL A 26 -1.07 9.76 2.99
C VAL A 26 -1.96 9.28 1.85
N GLN A 27 -2.33 10.19 0.96
CA GLN A 27 -3.01 9.83 -0.28
C GLN A 27 -2.18 10.33 -1.45
N ALA A 28 -1.76 9.41 -2.31
CA ALA A 28 -1.00 9.71 -3.51
C ALA A 28 -1.74 9.19 -4.75
N ARG A 29 -1.51 9.83 -5.90
CA ARG A 29 -1.88 9.28 -7.21
C ARG A 29 -0.69 9.31 -8.15
N SER A 30 -0.51 8.23 -8.90
CA SER A 30 0.42 8.19 -10.03
C SER A 30 -0.26 8.81 -11.24
N TYR A 31 0.44 9.68 -11.97
CA TYR A 31 -0.08 10.20 -13.24
C TYR A 31 -0.10 9.07 -14.28
N SER A 32 -1.31 8.71 -14.75
CA SER A 32 -1.51 7.63 -15.72
C SER A 32 -1.66 8.14 -17.16
N GLY A 33 -0.75 7.70 -18.03
CA GLY A 33 -0.89 7.60 -19.49
C GLY A 33 -0.49 6.18 -19.93
N THR A 34 -0.11 5.94 -21.19
CA THR A 34 0.36 4.61 -21.67
C THR A 34 1.64 4.11 -20.99
N VAL A 35 2.35 4.98 -20.26
CA VAL A 35 3.52 4.65 -19.44
C VAL A 35 3.45 5.46 -18.14
N SER A 36 3.81 4.85 -17.01
CA SER A 36 4.02 5.59 -15.75
C SER A 36 5.05 6.69 -15.99
N THR A 37 4.68 7.94 -15.77
CA THR A 37 5.62 9.07 -15.92
C THR A 37 6.60 9.16 -14.74
N GLY A 38 6.47 8.27 -13.73
CA GLY A 38 7.20 8.36 -12.46
C GLY A 38 6.79 9.55 -11.60
N LYS A 39 5.89 10.41 -12.07
CA LYS A 39 5.36 11.54 -11.28
C LYS A 39 4.27 11.04 -10.33
N ILE A 40 4.47 11.33 -9.05
CA ILE A 40 3.50 11.09 -7.99
C ILE A 40 2.98 12.45 -7.51
N GLU A 41 1.66 12.58 -7.37
CA GLU A 41 1.02 13.71 -6.73
C GLU A 41 0.46 13.31 -5.37
N LEU A 42 0.81 14.06 -4.34
CA LEU A 42 0.20 13.96 -3.03
C LEU A 42 -1.14 14.70 -3.01
N LEU A 43 -2.22 13.95 -2.88
CA LEU A 43 -3.57 14.46 -2.67
C LEU A 43 -3.82 14.80 -1.20
N LYS A 44 -3.18 14.05 -0.29
CA LYS A 44 -3.12 14.32 1.14
C LYS A 44 -1.72 14.01 1.63
N ASP A 45 -1.07 15.02 2.20
CA ASP A 45 0.25 14.89 2.81
C ASP A 45 0.14 14.61 4.33
N ILE A 46 1.28 14.29 4.93
CA ILE A 46 1.50 14.12 6.37
C ILE A 46 1.45 15.50 7.03
N ASP A 47 0.49 15.66 7.94
CA ASP A 47 0.22 16.89 8.71
C ASP A 47 0.79 16.86 10.14
N ILE A 48 1.61 15.85 10.45
CA ILE A 48 2.28 15.68 11.74
C ILE A 48 3.81 15.83 11.59
N ASP A 49 4.47 16.25 12.68
CA ASP A 49 5.93 16.31 12.73
C ASP A 49 6.50 14.91 12.89
N LEU A 50 7.41 14.52 11.99
CA LEU A 50 8.07 13.22 12.00
C LEU A 50 9.49 13.26 12.57
N SER A 51 9.99 14.44 12.91
CA SER A 51 11.36 14.62 13.40
C SER A 51 11.61 13.73 14.61
N ASP A 52 12.69 12.94 14.57
CA ASP A 52 13.10 12.02 15.63
C ASP A 52 12.05 10.95 16.01
N ARG A 53 11.10 10.65 15.11
CA ARG A 53 10.09 9.60 15.32
C ARG A 53 10.40 8.31 14.58
N HIS A 54 10.00 7.18 15.16
CA HIS A 54 9.99 5.88 14.49
C HIS A 54 8.73 5.76 13.63
N VAL A 55 8.91 5.64 12.31
CA VAL A 55 7.83 5.62 11.34
C VAL A 55 7.73 4.26 10.66
N ILE A 56 6.52 3.73 10.53
CA ILE A 56 6.23 2.51 9.77
C ILE A 56 5.25 2.86 8.65
N ILE A 57 5.63 2.59 7.39
CA ILE A 57 4.73 2.65 6.24
C ILE A 57 4.01 1.32 6.13
N VAL A 58 2.67 1.35 6.06
CA VAL A 58 1.82 0.17 5.92
C VAL A 58 1.18 0.15 4.54
N GLU A 59 1.51 -0.87 3.75
CA GLU A 59 0.96 -1.10 2.40
C GLU A 59 0.13 -2.40 2.34
N ASP A 60 -0.90 -2.43 1.49
CA ASP A 60 -1.67 -3.64 1.21
C ASP A 60 -0.96 -4.53 0.19
N ILE A 61 -0.45 -3.95 -0.89
CA ILE A 61 0.27 -4.67 -1.93
C ILE A 61 1.41 -3.82 -2.48
N LEU A 62 2.61 -4.40 -2.47
CA LEU A 62 3.77 -3.82 -3.10
C LEU A 62 3.98 -4.48 -4.47
N ASP A 63 3.74 -3.69 -5.52
CA ASP A 63 3.88 -4.09 -6.92
C ASP A 63 5.20 -3.57 -7.51
N THR A 64 5.17 -2.53 -8.35
CA THR A 64 6.38 -1.90 -8.92
C THR A 64 7.17 -1.06 -7.92
N GLY A 65 6.54 -0.64 -6.83
CA GLY A 65 7.18 0.14 -5.77
C GLY A 65 7.44 1.62 -6.07
N PHE A 66 7.03 2.16 -7.23
CA PHE A 66 7.26 3.57 -7.57
C PHE A 66 6.65 4.55 -6.56
N THR A 67 5.39 4.32 -6.16
CA THR A 67 4.72 5.17 -5.16
C THR A 67 5.45 5.09 -3.83
N LEU A 68 5.83 3.88 -3.39
CA LEU A 68 6.53 3.68 -2.13
C LEU A 68 7.93 4.33 -2.15
N GLN A 69 8.66 4.26 -3.27
CA GLN A 69 9.94 4.97 -3.44
C GLN A 69 9.80 6.47 -3.28
N TYR A 70 8.76 7.05 -3.87
CA TYR A 70 8.45 8.46 -3.66
C TYR A 70 8.14 8.76 -2.19
N LEU A 71 7.28 7.97 -1.55
CA LEU A 71 6.90 8.18 -0.15
C LEU A 71 8.07 8.03 0.82
N VAL A 72 8.94 7.04 0.60
CA VAL A 72 10.15 6.84 1.40
C VAL A 72 11.05 8.07 1.33
N ARG A 73 11.35 8.56 0.12
CA ARG A 73 12.15 9.79 -0.06
C ARG A 73 11.47 11.01 0.58
N HIS A 74 10.16 11.15 0.40
CA HIS A 74 9.36 12.24 0.97
C HIS A 74 9.30 12.23 2.51
N ILE A 75 9.28 11.04 3.13
CA ILE A 75 9.31 10.90 4.59
C ILE A 75 10.72 11.15 5.14
N PHE A 76 11.76 10.68 4.45
CA PHE A 76 13.15 10.91 4.87
C PHE A 76 13.53 12.39 4.95
N THR A 77 12.97 13.26 4.11
CA THR A 77 13.22 14.72 4.20
C THR A 77 12.66 15.36 5.47
N ARG A 78 11.83 14.63 6.24
CA ARG A 78 11.25 15.07 7.51
C ARG A 78 12.03 14.54 8.73
N ASN A 79 13.22 13.98 8.52
CA ASN A 79 14.16 13.55 9.56
C ASN A 79 13.58 12.58 10.63
N PRO A 80 12.93 11.47 10.24
CA PRO A 80 12.52 10.46 11.21
C PRO A 80 13.72 9.78 11.86
N ALA A 81 13.56 9.32 13.11
CA ALA A 81 14.58 8.51 13.79
C ALA A 81 14.78 7.14 13.11
N SER A 82 13.70 6.57 12.56
CA SER A 82 13.77 5.38 11.70
C SER A 82 12.59 5.34 10.75
N LEU A 83 12.78 4.66 9.61
CA LEU A 83 11.70 4.37 8.66
C LEU A 83 11.71 2.88 8.33
N GLU A 84 10.60 2.20 8.61
CA GLU A 84 10.39 0.79 8.28
C GLU A 84 9.15 0.62 7.41
N ILE A 85 9.08 -0.51 6.71
CA ILE A 85 8.01 -0.81 5.76
C ILE A 85 7.43 -2.17 6.11
N VAL A 86 6.11 -2.22 6.18
CA VAL A 86 5.32 -3.45 6.22
C VAL A 86 4.37 -3.50 5.03
N THR A 87 4.33 -4.66 4.37
CA THR A 87 3.34 -4.93 3.33
C THR A 87 2.65 -6.27 3.59
N LEU A 88 1.35 -6.34 3.33
CA LEU A 88 0.64 -7.61 3.37
C LEU A 88 1.12 -8.51 2.22
N LEU A 89 1.19 -7.98 1.01
CA LEU A 89 1.57 -8.71 -0.20
C LEU A 89 2.78 -8.07 -0.87
N LEU A 90 3.73 -8.88 -1.32
CA LEU A 90 4.86 -8.47 -2.13
C LEU A 90 4.87 -9.27 -3.43
N LYS A 91 4.70 -8.61 -4.56
CA LYS A 91 4.81 -9.25 -5.87
C LYS A 91 6.27 -9.55 -6.20
N GLU A 92 6.54 -10.79 -6.57
CA GLU A 92 7.85 -11.23 -7.02
C GLU A 92 8.09 -10.73 -8.44
N ARG A 93 8.71 -9.56 -8.54
CA ARG A 93 9.19 -8.99 -9.81
C ARG A 93 10.71 -9.10 -9.91
N LYS A 94 11.22 -9.05 -11.14
CA LYS A 94 12.65 -9.01 -11.42
C LYS A 94 13.29 -7.67 -11.01
N ASP A 95 12.48 -6.63 -10.84
CA ASP A 95 12.93 -5.29 -10.46
C ASP A 95 13.24 -5.25 -8.96
N THR A 96 14.42 -4.73 -8.62
CA THR A 96 14.87 -4.60 -7.24
C THR A 96 14.27 -3.33 -6.62
N LEU A 97 13.62 -3.46 -5.46
CA LEU A 97 13.29 -2.31 -4.62
C LEU A 97 14.59 -1.65 -4.13
N GLU A 98 14.64 -0.32 -4.13
CA GLU A 98 15.80 0.44 -3.64
C GLU A 98 15.94 0.45 -2.11
N PHE A 99 14.98 -0.13 -1.39
CA PHE A 99 14.94 -0.17 0.07
C PHE A 99 14.45 -1.54 0.57
N PRO A 100 14.87 -1.94 1.79
CA PRO A 100 14.40 -3.16 2.39
C PRO A 100 12.94 -3.05 2.85
N VAL A 101 12.16 -4.08 2.59
CA VAL A 101 10.83 -4.26 3.19
C VAL A 101 11.01 -5.20 4.39
N LYS A 102 10.87 -4.66 5.59
CA LYS A 102 11.21 -5.37 6.82
C LYS A 102 10.19 -6.44 7.17
N TYR A 103 8.92 -6.15 6.94
CA TYR A 103 7.81 -7.05 7.27
C TYR A 103 7.01 -7.37 6.01
N ILE A 104 6.96 -8.63 5.64
CA ILE A 104 6.23 -9.13 4.47
C ILE A 104 5.27 -10.21 4.96
N GLY A 105 3.97 -10.05 4.70
CA GLY A 105 3.00 -11.11 4.97
C GLY A 105 3.22 -12.28 4.01
N TRP A 106 3.06 -12.03 2.71
CA TRP A 106 3.24 -13.04 1.67
C TRP A 106 4.01 -12.50 0.47
N ARG A 107 4.88 -13.34 -0.08
CA ARG A 107 5.44 -13.19 -1.43
C ARG A 107 4.52 -13.91 -2.41
N ILE A 108 4.13 -13.24 -3.48
CA ILE A 108 3.15 -13.73 -4.44
C ILE A 108 3.66 -13.58 -5.88
N PRO A 109 3.21 -14.43 -6.82
CA PRO A 109 3.46 -14.23 -8.24
C PRO A 109 2.83 -12.93 -8.76
N ASP A 110 3.18 -12.53 -9.98
CA ASP A 110 2.59 -11.34 -10.63
C ASP A 110 1.17 -11.64 -11.16
N GLU A 111 0.23 -11.75 -10.22
CA GLU A 111 -1.20 -11.98 -10.48
C GLU A 111 -2.02 -10.73 -10.17
N PHE A 112 -3.17 -10.57 -10.81
CA PHE A 112 -4.10 -9.50 -10.46
C PHE A 112 -4.99 -9.96 -9.31
N LEU A 113 -4.95 -9.26 -8.17
CA LEU A 113 -5.64 -9.65 -6.95
C LEU A 113 -6.76 -8.67 -6.57
N VAL A 114 -7.85 -9.21 -6.03
CA VAL A 114 -8.98 -8.47 -5.48
C VAL A 114 -9.37 -9.02 -4.10
N GLY A 115 -10.20 -8.28 -3.36
CA GLY A 115 -10.61 -8.71 -2.02
C GLY A 115 -9.68 -8.24 -0.92
N TYR A 116 -10.15 -8.36 0.33
CA TYR A 116 -9.44 -7.87 1.51
C TYR A 116 -8.93 -6.41 1.38
N GLY A 117 -9.75 -5.55 0.76
CA GLY A 117 -9.45 -4.15 0.51
C GLY A 117 -8.89 -3.86 -0.88
N LEU A 118 -8.35 -4.84 -1.60
CA LEU A 118 -7.92 -4.72 -3.00
C LEU A 118 -9.12 -4.62 -3.94
N ASP A 119 -8.95 -3.94 -5.07
CA ASP A 119 -10.05 -3.68 -6.01
C ASP A 119 -9.69 -3.82 -7.48
N PHE A 120 -10.77 -4.01 -8.25
CA PHE A 120 -10.84 -3.77 -9.67
C PHE A 120 -12.01 -2.83 -9.95
N ASP A 121 -11.75 -1.66 -10.55
CA ASP A 121 -12.75 -0.61 -10.83
C ASP A 121 -13.64 -0.27 -9.61
N GLY A 122 -13.03 -0.22 -8.42
CA GLY A 122 -13.73 0.08 -7.16
C GLY A 122 -14.68 -1.02 -6.66
N ARG A 123 -14.63 -2.24 -7.21
CA ARG A 123 -15.39 -3.42 -6.79
C ARG A 123 -14.53 -4.38 -5.95
N TYR A 124 -15.17 -5.40 -5.37
CA TYR A 124 -14.55 -6.55 -4.68
C TYR A 124 -13.81 -6.27 -3.37
N ARG A 125 -13.61 -5.01 -2.96
CA ARG A 125 -12.88 -4.68 -1.71
C ARG A 125 -13.40 -5.37 -0.46
N ASN A 126 -14.70 -5.66 -0.41
CA ASN A 126 -15.39 -6.20 0.75
C ASN A 126 -15.38 -7.73 0.79
N LEU A 127 -14.77 -8.42 -0.17
CA LEU A 127 -14.53 -9.85 -0.03
C LEU A 127 -13.63 -10.09 1.19
N PRO A 128 -13.97 -11.07 2.05
CA PRO A 128 -13.20 -11.34 3.27
C PRO A 128 -11.81 -11.91 2.97
N ASP A 129 -11.66 -12.54 1.81
CA ASP A 129 -10.43 -13.20 1.37
C ASP A 129 -9.81 -12.50 0.15
N ILE A 130 -8.57 -12.86 -0.15
CA ILE A 130 -7.85 -12.40 -1.35
C ILE A 130 -8.07 -13.43 -2.46
N HIS A 131 -8.45 -12.94 -3.64
CA HIS A 131 -8.72 -13.77 -4.81
C HIS A 131 -7.91 -13.30 -6.02
N VAL A 132 -7.51 -14.25 -6.85
CA VAL A 132 -6.98 -13.98 -8.19
C VAL A 132 -8.15 -13.63 -9.11
N LEU A 133 -8.06 -12.51 -9.83
CA LEU A 133 -9.04 -12.13 -10.83
C LEU A 133 -8.60 -12.65 -12.19
N GLU A 134 -9.34 -13.60 -12.77
CA GLU A 134 -9.06 -14.07 -14.12
C GLU A 134 -9.64 -13.12 -15.18
N PRO A 135 -8.96 -12.93 -16.33
CA PRO A 135 -9.48 -12.12 -17.42
C PRO A 135 -10.78 -12.71 -18.01
N GLY A 136 -11.82 -11.90 -18.12
CA GLY A 136 -12.98 -12.19 -19.00
C GLY A 136 -14.26 -12.68 -18.31
N GLU A 137 -14.28 -12.92 -17.00
CA GLU A 137 -15.49 -13.36 -16.30
C GLU A 137 -15.82 -12.52 -15.04
N PRO A 138 -17.09 -12.17 -14.81
CA PRO A 138 -17.52 -11.68 -13.50
C PRO A 138 -17.56 -12.85 -12.51
N GLN A 139 -16.48 -13.03 -11.74
CA GLN A 139 -16.32 -14.18 -10.84
C GLN A 139 -17.12 -14.08 -9.53
N PHE A 140 -17.57 -12.88 -9.13
CA PHE A 140 -18.25 -12.70 -7.84
C PHE A 140 -19.53 -11.88 -7.99
N PRO A 141 -20.63 -12.26 -7.31
CA PRO A 141 -21.82 -11.42 -7.23
C PRO A 141 -21.46 -10.12 -6.49
N VAL A 142 -21.60 -8.99 -7.20
CA VAL A 142 -21.46 -7.63 -6.65
C VAL A 142 -22.79 -7.05 -6.22
#